data_AF-A0AAW9TPW7-F1
#
_entry.id   AF-A0AAW9TPW7-F1
#
_cell.length_a   1.000
_cell.length_b   1.000
_cell.length_c   1.000
_cell.angle_alpha   90.00
_cell.angle_beta   90.00
_cell.angle_gamma   90.00
#
_symmetry.space_group_name_H-M   'P 1'
#
loop_
_entity.id
_entity.type
_entity.pdbx_description
1 polymer ?
#
loop_
_entity_poly.entity_id
_entity_poly.type
_entity_poly.pdbx_seq_one_letter_code
_entity_poly.pdbx_strand_id
1 'polypeptide(L)' 'MAPLNRPQPIVESHDLFRGHNEILISHDGAIYRMKITRQGKLILNK' A
#
# COMPACT_ATOMS: atom_id res chain seq x y z
N MET A 1 -20.51 -15.05 -18.95
CA MET A 1 -19.03 -15.07 -18.95
C MET A 1 -18.58 -14.91 -17.51
N ALA A 2 -17.87 -15.88 -16.94
CA ALA A 2 -17.36 -15.76 -15.57
C ALA A 2 -16.20 -14.75 -15.53
N PRO A 3 -16.06 -13.92 -14.48
CA PRO A 3 -14.91 -13.03 -14.35
C PRO A 3 -13.64 -13.88 -14.32
N LEU A 4 -12.70 -13.56 -15.22
CA LEU A 4 -11.35 -14.13 -15.17
C LEU A 4 -10.71 -13.66 -13.86
N ASN A 5 -10.43 -14.59 -12.95
CA ASN A 5 -9.64 -14.32 -11.76
C ASN A 5 -8.22 -13.95 -12.19
N ARG A 6 -7.99 -12.68 -12.51
CA ARG A 6 -6.66 -12.17 -12.80
C ARG A 6 -5.91 -12.12 -11.47
N PRO A 7 -4.75 -12.78 -11.36
CA PRO A 7 -3.95 -12.66 -10.16
C PRO A 7 -3.62 -11.19 -9.96
N GLN A 8 -3.85 -10.71 -8.73
CA GLN A 8 -3.43 -9.37 -8.35
C GLN A 8 -1.90 -9.36 -8.26
N PRO A 9 -1.22 -8.31 -8.75
CA PRO A 9 0.22 -8.20 -8.60
C PRO A 9 0.59 -8.13 -7.11
N ILE A 10 1.62 -8.87 -6.72
CA ILE A 10 2.25 -8.75 -5.40
C ILE A 10 3.37 -7.71 -5.54
N VAL A 11 3.43 -6.77 -4.61
CA VAL A 11 4.48 -5.76 -4.52
C VAL A 11 5.20 -5.91 -3.18
N GLU A 12 6.52 -5.97 -3.21
CA GLU A 12 7.31 -6.04 -1.98
C GLU A 12 7.23 -4.71 -1.21
N SER A 13 7.04 -4.80 0.10
CA SER A 13 6.97 -3.60 0.95
C SER A 13 8.22 -2.74 0.86
N HIS A 14 9.40 -3.34 0.70
CA HIS A 14 10.65 -2.60 0.52
C HIS A 14 10.59 -1.66 -0.70
N ASP A 15 10.06 -2.15 -1.82
CA ASP A 15 9.94 -1.38 -3.06
C ASP A 15 8.89 -0.28 -2.97
N LEU A 16 7.79 -0.56 -2.25
CA LEU A 16 6.73 0.42 -2.01
C LEU A 16 7.22 1.59 -1.17
N PHE A 17 8.02 1.32 -0.14
CA PHE A 17 8.47 2.32 0.82
C PHE A 17 9.78 3.01 0.44
N ARG A 18 10.60 2.41 -0.44
CA ARG A 18 11.85 3.00 -0.95
C ARG A 18 12.78 3.52 0.15
N GLY A 19 12.88 2.77 1.25
CA GLY A 19 13.70 3.14 2.42
C GLY A 19 13.05 4.12 3.41
N HIS A 20 11.82 4.58 3.15
CA HIS A 20 11.04 5.37 4.11
C HIS A 20 10.22 4.45 5.05
N ASN A 21 9.75 5.01 6.17
CA ASN A 21 8.82 4.30 7.07
C ASN A 21 7.34 4.61 6.79
N GLU A 22 7.08 5.59 5.91
CA GLU A 22 5.75 5.99 5.47
C GLU A 22 5.76 6.52 4.03
N ILE A 23 4.62 6.37 3.35
CA ILE A 23 4.33 6.96 2.05
C ILE A 23 2.96 7.64 2.06
N LEU A 24 2.80 8.62 1.19
CA LEU A 24 1.51 9.26 0.92
C LEU A 24 0.92 8.70 -0.37
N ILE A 25 -0.37 8.39 -0.34
CA ILE A 25 -1.11 7.86 -1.48
C ILE A 25 -2.22 8.85 -1.79
N SER A 26 -2.15 9.49 -2.96
CA SER A 26 -3.26 10.30 -3.45
C SER A 26 -4.31 9.39 -4.07
N HIS A 27 -5.55 9.48 -3.59
CA HIS A 27 -6.68 8.71 -4.10
C HIS A 27 -7.98 9.50 -3.94
N ASP A 28 -8.70 9.69 -5.05
CA ASP A 28 -9.99 10.39 -5.10
C ASP A 28 -9.97 11.77 -4.42
N GLY A 29 -8.92 12.55 -4.67
CA GLY A 29 -8.73 13.88 -4.08
C GLY A 29 -8.35 13.89 -2.60
N ALA A 30 -8.25 12.73 -1.95
CA ALA A 30 -7.75 12.60 -0.59
C ALA A 30 -6.30 12.10 -0.57
N ILE A 31 -5.58 12.44 0.50
CA ILE A 31 -4.24 11.93 0.77
C ILE A 31 -4.34 10.92 1.90
N TYR A 32 -4.01 9.67 1.60
CA TYR A 32 -3.88 8.62 2.58
C TYR A 32 -2.42 8.49 3.00
N ARG A 33 -2.19 8.05 4.23
CA ARG A 33 -0.86 7.74 4.75
C ARG A 33 -0.75 6.27 5.05
N MET A 34 0.16 5.60 4.35
CA MET A 34 0.55 4.23 4.66
C MET A 34 1.85 4.23 5.45
N LYS A 35 1.93 3.50 6.56
CA LYS A 35 3.15 3.40 7.39
C LYS A 35 3.44 1.97 7.83
N ILE A 36 4.71 1.67 8.07
CA ILE A 36 5.14 0.47 8.78
C ILE A 36 5.08 0.78 10.28
N THR A 37 4.36 -0.04 11.03
CA THR A 37 4.29 0.06 12.49
C THR A 37 5.55 -0.50 13.14
N ARG A 38 5.79 -0.15 14.41
CA ARG A 38 6.89 -0.73 15.20
C ARG A 38 6.84 -2.26 15.31
N GLN A 39 5.66 -2.87 15.15
CA GLN A 39 5.46 -4.32 15.15
C GLN A 39 5.60 -4.94 13.74
N GLY A 40 6.02 -4.16 12.73
CA GLY A 40 6.22 -4.63 11.36
C GLY A 40 4.95 -4.72 10.50
N LYS A 41 3.77 -4.35 11.03
CA LYS A 41 2.51 -4.35 10.26
C LYS A 41 2.38 -3.09 9.41
N LEU A 42 1.72 -3.22 8.27
CA LEU A 42 1.32 -2.09 7.42
C LEU A 42 -0.04 -1.55 7.89
N ILE A 43 -0.17 -0.22 7.97
CA ILE A 43 -1.42 0.46 8.29
C ILE A 43 -1.64 1.62 7.33
N LEU A 44 -2.87 1.74 6.81
CA LEU A 44 -3.32 2.83 5.94
C LEU A 44 -4.33 3.69 6.71
N ASN A 45 -4.08 4.99 6.77
CA ASN A 45 -4.98 5.97 7.38
C ASN A 45 -5.38 7.00 6.32
N LYS A 46 -6.56 7.59 6.47
CA LYS A 46 -6.98 8.77 5.71
C LYS A 46 -6.42 10.05 6.35
#